data_AF-A0A528N8F4-F1
#
_entry.id   AF-A0A528N8F4-F1
#
_cell.length_a   1.000
_cell.length_b   1.000
_cell.length_c   1.000
_cell.angle_alpha   90.00
_cell.angle_beta   90.00
_cell.angle_gamma   90.00
#
_symmetry.space_group_name_H-M   'P 1'
#
loop_
_entity.id
_entity.type
_entity.pdbx_description
1 polymer ?
#
loop_
_entity_poly.entity_id
_entity_poly.type
_entity_poly.pdbx_seq_one_letter_code
_entity_poly.pdbx_strand_id
1 'polypeptide(L)'
;NDIFVFNSALGNGNVDRITDFNPSQNKIHLDDAVFTGLKLGGLSSDAFFAGRAAHDSSDHIIYNSSTGALSFDSDGTGGAAQTQFATLSSHPSLTADSFFVT
;
A
#
# COMPACT_ATOMS: atom_id res chain seq x y z
N ASN A 1 -17.08 -2.01 9.27
CA ASN A 1 -16.41 -1.21 8.24
C ASN A 1 -15.13 -0.79 8.90
N ASP A 2 -14.06 -1.49 8.59
CA ASP A 2 -12.86 -1.49 9.42
C ASP A 2 -11.76 -0.68 8.75
N ILE A 3 -10.90 -0.10 9.58
CA ILE A 3 -9.76 0.69 9.13
C ILE A 3 -8.51 0.01 9.64
N PHE A 4 -7.63 -0.35 8.71
CA PHE A 4 -6.31 -0.89 9.00
C PHE A 4 -5.31 0.26 8.93
N VAL A 5 -4.79 0.70 10.07
CA VAL A 5 -3.90 1.87 10.18
C VAL A 5 -2.45 1.42 10.20
N PHE A 6 -1.63 1.96 9.30
CA PHE A 6 -0.19 1.78 9.26
C PHE A 6 0.49 3.11 9.62
N ASN A 7 1.01 3.18 10.85
CA ASN A 7 1.65 4.38 11.42
C ASN A 7 2.96 4.07 12.17
N SER A 8 3.55 2.91 11.90
CA SER A 8 4.81 2.46 12.48
C SER A 8 5.88 2.35 11.41
N ALA A 9 7.14 2.53 11.79
CA ALA A 9 8.27 2.46 10.87
C ALA A 9 8.28 1.15 10.06
N LEU A 10 8.55 1.26 8.76
CA LEU A 10 8.61 0.11 7.83
C LEU A 10 9.91 -0.69 7.98
N GLY A 11 9.89 -1.97 7.63
CA GLY A 11 11.09 -2.80 7.54
C GLY A 11 10.80 -4.31 7.46
N ASN A 12 11.81 -5.10 7.11
CA ASN A 12 11.68 -6.55 6.79
C ASN A 12 11.06 -7.43 7.90
N GLY A 13 10.95 -6.93 9.14
CA GLY A 13 10.32 -7.65 10.26
C GLY A 13 8.94 -7.10 10.66
N ASN A 14 8.50 -5.99 10.06
CA ASN A 14 7.25 -5.32 10.38
C ASN A 14 6.29 -5.44 9.19
N VAL A 15 5.80 -6.66 8.97
CA VAL A 15 4.88 -6.99 7.88
C VAL A 15 3.63 -7.63 8.46
N ASP A 16 2.51 -6.91 8.38
CA ASP A 16 1.23 -7.40 8.88
C ASP A 16 0.58 -8.41 7.94
N ARG A 17 -0.28 -9.27 8.48
CA ARG A 17 -1.13 -10.17 7.69
C ARG A 17 -2.59 -9.85 7.92
N ILE A 18 -3.27 -9.37 6.88
CA ILE A 18 -4.71 -9.09 6.90
C ILE A 18 -5.41 -10.24 6.17
N THR A 19 -6.29 -10.95 6.85
CA THR A 19 -6.81 -12.24 6.37
C THR A 19 -8.08 -12.14 5.55
N ASP A 20 -8.88 -11.09 5.76
CA ASP A 20 -10.26 -10.98 5.29
C ASP A 20 -10.59 -9.57 4.76
N PHE A 21 -9.58 -8.86 4.25
CA PHE A 21 -9.77 -7.51 3.69
C PHE A 21 -10.81 -7.51 2.56
N ASN A 22 -11.82 -6.65 2.70
CA ASN A 22 -12.83 -6.39 1.68
C ASN A 22 -12.79 -4.91 1.25
N PRO A 23 -12.35 -4.58 0.02
CA PRO A 23 -12.21 -3.19 -0.44
C PRO A 23 -13.54 -2.42 -0.53
N SER A 24 -14.69 -3.11 -0.52
CA SER A 24 -16.01 -2.46 -0.47
C SER A 24 -16.43 -2.02 0.94
N GLN A 25 -15.77 -2.54 1.98
CA GLN A 25 -16.13 -2.36 3.39
C GLN A 25 -14.96 -1.96 4.29
N ASN A 26 -13.74 -1.92 3.76
CA ASN A 26 -12.55 -1.67 4.54
C ASN A 26 -11.70 -0.60 3.86
N LYS A 27 -10.91 0.10 4.65
CA LYS A 27 -9.91 1.06 4.18
C LYS A 27 -8.56 0.77 4.82
N ILE A 28 -7.50 1.11 4.10
CA ILE A 28 -6.14 1.12 4.60
C ILE A 28 -5.75 2.58 4.81
N HIS A 29 -5.34 2.93 6.03
CA HIS A 29 -4.86 4.26 6.36
C HIS A 29 -3.34 4.25 6.44
N LEU A 30 -2.72 5.21 5.77
CA LEU A 30 -1.28 5.36 5.64
C LEU A 30 -0.87 6.68 6.28
N ASP A 31 -0.04 6.63 7.32
CA ASP A 31 0.49 7.82 7.98
C ASP A 31 1.56 8.49 7.10
N ASP A 32 1.39 9.77 6.75
CA ASP A 32 2.29 10.48 5.82
C ASP A 32 3.73 10.63 6.35
N ALA A 33 3.93 10.56 7.67
CA ALA A 33 5.26 10.58 8.27
C ALA A 33 6.00 9.25 8.06
N VAL A 34 5.27 8.15 7.84
CA VAL A 34 5.84 6.83 7.49
C VAL A 34 5.91 6.64 5.98
N PHE A 35 4.85 7.00 5.27
CA PHE A 35 4.71 6.86 3.82
C PHE A 35 5.04 8.19 3.12
N THR A 36 6.27 8.65 3.34
CA THR A 36 6.73 9.99 2.94
C THR A 36 6.59 10.22 1.44
N GLY A 37 6.03 11.37 1.04
CA GLY A 37 5.83 11.72 -0.37
C GLY A 37 4.39 11.48 -0.86
N LEU A 38 3.59 10.74 -0.11
CA LEU A 38 2.14 10.69 -0.33
C LEU A 38 1.48 12.00 0.11
N LYS A 39 0.42 12.39 -0.60
CA LYS A 39 -0.39 13.57 -0.25
C LYS A 39 -1.51 13.14 0.68
N LEU A 40 -1.78 13.96 1.71
CA LEU A 40 -2.91 13.77 2.63
C LEU A 40 -4.24 13.66 1.89
N GLY A 41 -5.14 12.83 2.40
CA GLY A 41 -6.46 12.56 1.83
C GLY A 41 -6.54 11.26 1.03
N GLY A 42 -7.45 11.18 0.07
CA GLY A 42 -7.55 10.01 -0.80
C GLY A 42 -6.26 9.82 -1.61
N LEU A 43 -5.79 8.57 -1.72
CA LEU A 43 -4.61 8.25 -2.51
C LEU A 43 -4.88 8.55 -4.00
N SER A 44 -3.93 9.24 -4.66
CA SER A 44 -4.02 9.47 -6.11
C SER A 44 -3.98 8.14 -6.87
N SER A 45 -4.73 8.03 -7.97
CA SER A 45 -4.61 6.87 -8.87
C SER A 45 -3.20 6.68 -9.39
N ASP A 46 -2.49 7.78 -9.64
CA ASP A 46 -1.11 7.78 -10.14
C ASP A 46 -0.10 7.29 -9.09
N ALA A 47 -0.50 7.26 -7.81
CA ALA A 47 0.35 6.79 -6.72
C ALA A 47 0.16 5.29 -6.41
N PHE A 48 -0.71 4.61 -7.15
CA PHE A 48 -1.05 3.21 -6.91
C PHE A 48 -0.88 2.37 -8.16
N PHE A 49 -0.14 1.26 -8.03
CA PHE A 49 -0.02 0.28 -9.09
C PHE A 49 -0.30 -1.15 -8.61
N ALA A 50 -1.17 -1.84 -9.34
CA ALA A 50 -1.42 -3.26 -9.15
C ALA A 50 -0.45 -4.07 -10.03
N GLY A 51 0.66 -4.51 -9.44
CA GLY A 51 1.71 -5.23 -10.14
C GLY A 51 2.78 -5.79 -9.21
N ARG A 52 3.86 -6.31 -9.79
CA ARG A 52 4.97 -6.92 -9.02
C ARG A 52 5.98 -5.90 -8.51
N ALA A 53 6.02 -4.73 -9.13
CA ALA A 53 6.89 -3.60 -8.85
C ALA A 53 6.24 -2.35 -9.44
N ALA A 54 6.76 -1.17 -9.12
CA ALA A 54 6.32 0.11 -9.69
C ALA A 54 6.45 0.08 -11.22
N HIS A 55 5.49 0.71 -11.89
CA HIS A 55 5.44 0.82 -13.34
C HIS A 55 6.10 2.11 -13.83
N ASP A 56 5.90 3.21 -13.11
CA ASP A 56 6.55 4.50 -13.36
C ASP A 56 6.82 5.25 -12.06
N SER A 57 7.57 6.35 -12.15
CA SER A 57 8.09 7.17 -11.03
C SER A 57 7.06 7.70 -10.05
N SER A 58 5.76 7.64 -10.36
CA SER A 58 4.71 8.11 -9.45
C SER A 58 4.16 7.00 -8.56
N ASP A 59 4.44 5.73 -8.85
CA ASP A 59 3.86 4.59 -8.13
C ASP A 59 4.53 4.39 -6.77
N HIS A 60 3.86 4.86 -5.72
CA HIS A 60 4.36 4.75 -4.35
C HIS A 60 3.76 3.57 -3.58
N ILE A 61 2.54 3.16 -3.90
CA ILE A 61 1.88 2.00 -3.29
C ILE A 61 1.70 0.90 -4.33
N ILE A 62 2.36 -0.23 -4.09
CA ILE A 62 2.37 -1.36 -5.02
C ILE A 62 1.68 -2.55 -4.39
N TYR A 63 0.75 -3.13 -5.13
CA TYR A 63 0.04 -4.32 -4.72
C TYR A 63 0.24 -5.47 -5.70
N ASN A 64 0.90 -6.53 -5.23
CA ASN A 64 1.07 -7.77 -5.97
C ASN A 64 -0.07 -8.73 -5.63
N SER A 65 -1.11 -8.76 -6.46
CA SER A 65 -2.27 -9.63 -6.27
C SER A 65 -1.96 -11.12 -6.37
N SER A 66 -0.82 -11.54 -6.93
CA SER A 66 -0.46 -12.97 -6.96
C SER A 66 0.09 -13.47 -5.63
N THR A 67 0.65 -12.58 -4.79
CA THR A 67 1.20 -12.93 -3.46
C THR A 67 0.43 -12.28 -2.32
N GLY A 68 -0.44 -11.33 -2.61
CA GLY A 68 -1.10 -10.48 -1.62
C GLY A 68 -0.18 -9.40 -1.04
N ALA A 69 1.07 -9.29 -1.51
CA ALA A 69 2.03 -8.34 -0.95
C ALA A 69 1.64 -6.90 -1.26
N LEU A 70 1.64 -6.07 -0.22
CA LEU A 70 1.44 -4.64 -0.29
C LEU A 70 2.71 -3.95 0.18
N SER A 71 3.27 -3.11 -0.69
CA SER A 71 4.60 -2.53 -0.53
C SER A 71 4.57 -1.03 -0.78
N PHE A 72 5.49 -0.34 -0.11
CA PHE A 72 5.75 1.07 -0.33
C PHE A 72 7.06 1.24 -1.09
N ASP A 73 7.02 2.04 -2.15
CA ASP A 73 8.16 2.49 -2.92
C ASP A 73 8.39 3.97 -2.66
N SER A 74 9.42 4.28 -1.87
CA SER A 74 9.68 5.66 -1.44
C SER A 74 10.19 6.57 -2.56
N ASP A 75 10.84 6.00 -3.59
CA ASP A 75 11.32 6.79 -4.74
C ASP A 75 10.35 6.77 -5.92
N GLY A 76 9.39 5.84 -5.89
CA GLY A 76 8.33 5.70 -6.87
C GLY A 76 8.81 5.12 -8.21
N THR A 77 10.11 4.95 -8.44
CA THR A 77 10.68 4.60 -9.76
C THR A 77 10.88 3.10 -9.98
N GLY A 78 10.59 2.26 -8.98
CA GLY A 78 10.88 0.82 -9.03
C GLY A 78 12.37 0.49 -9.06
N GLY A 79 13.23 1.50 -8.92
CA GLY A 79 14.69 1.38 -8.85
C GLY A 79 15.19 1.04 -7.45
N ALA A 80 14.51 1.53 -6.40
CA ALA A 80 14.73 1.12 -5.02
C ALA A 80 14.00 -0.19 -4.66
N ALA A 81 14.51 -0.85 -3.62
CA ALA A 81 13.81 -1.98 -3.03
C ALA A 81 12.53 -1.48 -2.34
N GLN A 82 11.38 -1.91 -2.86
CA GLN A 82 10.08 -1.65 -2.25
C GLN A 82 10.01 -2.34 -0.88
N THR A 83 9.53 -1.63 0.13
CA THR A 83 9.39 -2.18 1.47
C THR A 83 7.98 -2.74 1.65
N GLN A 84 7.88 -4.06 1.70
CA GLN A 84 6.61 -4.71 2.03
C GLN A 84 6.21 -4.35 3.46
N PHE A 85 4.95 -3.99 3.67
CA PHE A 85 4.40 -3.66 4.98
C PHE A 85 3.15 -4.46 5.34
N ALA A 86 2.48 -5.06 4.36
CA ALA A 86 1.38 -5.96 4.62
C ALA A 86 1.27 -7.11 3.61
N THR A 87 0.52 -8.14 3.98
CA THR A 87 0.05 -9.22 3.11
C THR A 87 -1.46 -9.36 3.25
N LEU A 88 -2.19 -9.21 2.14
CA LEU A 88 -3.63 -9.46 2.06
C LEU A 88 -3.88 -10.91 1.64
N SER A 89 -4.27 -11.76 2.59
CA SER A 89 -4.45 -13.20 2.34
C SER A 89 -5.69 -13.52 1.51
N SER A 90 -6.63 -12.57 1.37
CA SER A 90 -7.81 -12.72 0.52
C SER A 90 -7.54 -12.42 -0.96
N HIS A 91 -6.34 -11.93 -1.31
CA HIS A 91 -5.96 -11.52 -2.66
C HIS A 91 -7.02 -10.65 -3.38
N PRO A 92 -7.56 -9.59 -2.72
CA PRO A 92 -8.63 -8.79 -3.29
C PRO A 92 -8.14 -8.00 -4.52
N SER A 93 -9.07 -7.57 -5.37
CA SER A 93 -8.78 -6.54 -6.37
C SER A 93 -8.78 -5.18 -5.69
N LEU A 94 -7.67 -4.46 -5.76
CA LEU A 94 -7.52 -3.14 -5.15
C LEU A 94 -7.42 -2.04 -6.21
N THR A 95 -7.86 -0.85 -5.80
CA THR A 95 -7.61 0.43 -6.48
C THR A 95 -7.10 1.43 -5.44
N ALA A 96 -6.65 2.60 -5.90
CA ALA A 96 -6.26 3.71 -5.03
C ALA A 96 -7.36 4.09 -4.00
N ASP A 97 -8.64 3.88 -4.35
CA ASP A 97 -9.75 4.14 -3.43
C ASP A 97 -9.71 3.28 -2.16
N SER A 98 -8.96 2.18 -2.14
CA SER A 98 -8.80 1.36 -0.93
C SER A 98 -7.98 2.06 0.16
N PHE A 99 -7.33 3.18 -0.17
CA PHE A 99 -6.34 3.85 0.65
C PHE A 99 -6.76 5.28 1.01
N PHE A 100 -6.33 5.71 2.19
CA PHE A 100 -6.43 7.07 2.66
C PHE A 100 -5.15 7.44 3.40
N VAL A 101 -4.62 8.63 3.15
CA VAL A 101 -3.39 9.13 3.74
C VAL A 101 -3.77 10.12 4.85
N THR A 102 -3.26 9.85 6.05
CA THR A 102 -3.55 10.61 7.28
C THR A 102 -2.34 11.35 7.78
#